data_AF-U6RJJ2-F1
#
_entry.id   AF-U6RJJ2-F1
#
_cell.length_a   1.000
_cell.length_b   1.000
_cell.length_c   1.000
_cell.angle_alpha   90.00
_cell.angle_beta   90.00
_cell.angle_gamma   90.00
#
_symmetry.space_group_name_H-M   'P 1'
#
loop_
_entity.id
_entity.type
_entity.pdbx_description
1 polymer ?
#
loop_
_entity_poly.entity_id
_entity_poly.type
_entity_poly.pdbx_seq_one_letter_code
_entity_poly.pdbx_strand_id
1 'polypeptide(L)'
;MYSKNDAKVVLFVLIYKQKTGLFDVCLKYIAYLCAFLKNLEMTKAELCKSISAKTGCDAQTVLAVVESLMVEVKESLEKGENVYLRGFGSFIVKQRAEKTARNISKNTTVIVPAHNIPAFKPAKEFVKLVSKLED
;
A
#
# COMPACT_ATOMS: atom_id res chain seq x y z
N MET A 1 -16.04 7.45 -2.50
CA MET A 1 -16.57 8.82 -2.28
C MET A 1 -16.86 8.94 -0.80
N TYR A 2 -16.15 9.80 -0.08
CA TYR A 2 -16.31 9.95 1.37
C TYR A 2 -17.67 10.59 1.68
N SER A 3 -18.35 10.02 2.68
CA SER A 3 -19.74 10.29 3.02
C SER A 3 -19.89 11.59 3.83
N LYS A 4 -21.04 12.25 3.66
CA LYS A 4 -21.46 13.56 4.22
C LYS A 4 -21.38 13.71 5.77
N ASN A 5 -20.90 12.72 6.51
CA ASN A 5 -20.77 12.79 7.97
C ASN A 5 -19.46 13.41 8.47
N ASP A 6 -18.46 13.62 7.62
CA ASP A 6 -17.15 14.18 8.02
C ASP A 6 -17.18 15.70 8.31
N ALA A 7 -18.18 16.42 7.78
CA ALA A 7 -18.33 17.86 8.02
C ALA A 7 -18.72 18.19 9.48
N LYS A 8 -19.32 17.25 10.22
CA LYS A 8 -19.68 17.46 11.64
C LYS A 8 -18.47 17.41 12.58
N VAL A 9 -17.42 16.68 12.20
CA VAL A 9 -16.18 16.59 13.00
C VAL A 9 -15.36 17.87 12.87
N VAL A 10 -15.35 18.47 11.67
CA VAL A 10 -14.69 19.78 11.42
C VAL A 10 -15.34 20.90 12.24
N LEU A 11 -16.66 20.85 12.43
CA LEU A 11 -17.38 21.87 13.18
C LEU A 11 -17.18 21.76 14.71
N PHE A 12 -16.95 20.55 15.23
CA PHE A 12 -16.72 20.34 16.67
C PHE A 12 -15.38 20.91 17.16
N VAL A 13 -14.39 21.01 16.26
CA VAL A 13 -13.05 21.53 16.56
C VAL A 13 -13.04 23.06 16.73
N LEU A 14 -14.00 23.77 16.13
CA LEU A 14 -14.07 25.24 16.23
C LEU A 14 -14.66 25.72 17.58
N ILE A 15 -15.22 24.84 18.41
CA ILE A 15 -15.86 25.20 19.69
C ILE A 15 -14.85 25.22 20.86
N TYR A 16 -13.69 24.56 20.75
CA TYR A 16 -12.69 24.49 21.84
C TYR A 16 -11.79 25.74 21.98
N LYS A 17 -12.28 26.92 21.60
CA LYS A 17 -11.53 28.18 21.61
C LYS A 17 -11.86 29.08 22.81
N GLN A 18 -11.97 28.54 24.02
CA GLN A 18 -11.93 29.38 25.23
C GLN A 18 -11.36 28.62 26.43
N LYS A 19 -10.38 29.24 27.10
CA LYS A 19 -9.70 28.83 28.35
C LYS A 19 -8.74 27.63 28.23
N THR A 20 -7.47 27.91 27.91
CA THR A 20 -6.24 27.58 28.67
C THR A 20 -5.02 27.57 27.74
N GLY A 21 -3.91 28.19 28.18
CA GLY A 21 -2.52 27.98 27.68
C GLY A 21 -2.29 27.77 26.18
N LEU A 22 -2.12 28.87 25.44
CA LEU A 22 -2.03 28.89 23.96
C LEU A 22 -0.86 28.09 23.35
N PHE A 23 0.20 27.77 24.11
CA PHE A 23 1.37 27.03 23.60
C PHE A 23 1.25 25.49 23.69
N ASP A 24 0.66 24.93 24.75
CA ASP A 24 0.49 23.47 24.92
C ASP A 24 -0.67 22.93 24.06
N VAL A 25 -1.74 23.72 23.90
CA VAL A 25 -2.88 23.35 23.02
C VAL A 25 -2.45 23.26 21.56
N CYS A 26 -1.58 24.16 21.10
CA CYS A 26 -1.09 24.14 19.73
C CYS A 26 -0.24 22.89 19.44
N LEU A 27 0.64 22.51 20.38
CA LEU A 27 1.47 21.32 20.24
C LEU A 27 0.65 20.02 20.24
N LYS A 28 -0.38 19.94 21.11
CA LYS A 28 -1.34 18.83 21.14
C LYS A 28 -2.20 18.76 19.88
N TYR A 29 -2.61 19.91 19.34
CA TYR A 29 -3.39 19.98 18.10
C TYR A 29 -2.56 19.57 16.88
N ILE A 30 -1.28 19.98 16.81
CA ILE A 30 -0.34 19.53 15.78
C ILE A 30 -0.11 18.01 15.89
N ALA A 31 0.11 17.47 17.09
CA ALA A 31 0.25 16.03 17.29
C ALA A 31 -1.02 15.26 16.88
N TYR A 32 -2.21 15.77 17.21
CA TYR A 32 -3.49 15.20 16.81
C TYR A 32 -3.69 15.25 15.29
N LEU A 33 -3.39 16.37 14.64
CA LEU A 33 -3.43 16.48 13.18
C LEU A 33 -2.42 15.55 12.53
N CYS A 34 -1.20 15.42 13.05
CA CYS A 34 -0.20 14.49 12.54
C CYS A 34 -0.65 13.03 12.70
N ALA A 35 -1.29 12.67 13.81
CA ALA A 35 -1.85 11.33 14.02
C ALA A 35 -3.05 11.07 13.11
N PHE A 36 -3.91 12.06 12.91
CA PHE A 36 -5.07 11.99 12.02
C PHE A 36 -4.66 11.87 10.54
N LEU A 37 -3.65 12.64 10.12
CA LEU A 37 -3.09 12.57 8.76
C LEU A 37 -2.34 11.25 8.50
N LYS A 38 -1.73 10.62 9.51
CA LYS A 38 -1.10 9.30 9.39
C LYS A 38 -2.06 8.14 9.12
N ASN A 39 -3.37 8.33 9.33
CA ASN A 39 -4.38 7.30 9.06
C ASN A 39 -4.87 7.26 7.59
N LEU A 40 -4.26 8.03 6.69
CA LEU A 40 -4.68 8.11 5.30
C LEU A 40 -4.05 7.04 4.39
N GLU A 41 -3.00 6.37 4.85
CA GLU A 41 -2.29 5.35 4.06
C GLU A 41 -2.70 3.93 4.44
N MET A 42 -2.99 3.09 3.44
CA MET A 42 -3.26 1.67 3.64
C MET A 42 -1.97 0.91 3.96
N THR A 43 -1.68 0.78 5.25
CA THR A 43 -0.57 -0.04 5.75
C THR A 43 -0.97 -1.51 5.90
N LYS A 44 0.01 -2.40 6.13
CA LYS A 44 -0.24 -3.82 6.45
C LYS A 44 -1.21 -3.97 7.63
N ALA A 45 -1.05 -3.15 8.66
CA ALA A 45 -1.90 -3.19 9.85
C ALA A 45 -3.35 -2.79 9.52
N GLU A 46 -3.55 -1.74 8.73
CA GLU A 46 -4.88 -1.30 8.30
C GLU A 46 -5.56 -2.33 7.36
N LEU A 47 -4.78 -2.99 6.49
CA LEU A 47 -5.27 -4.08 5.67
C LEU A 47 -5.78 -5.25 6.52
N CYS A 48 -5.01 -5.67 7.53
CA CYS A 48 -5.39 -6.76 8.42
C CYS A 48 -6.65 -6.42 9.23
N LYS A 49 -6.75 -5.19 9.76
CA LYS A 49 -7.96 -4.71 10.44
C LYS A 49 -9.17 -4.74 9.50
N SER A 50 -9.02 -4.27 8.26
CA SER A 50 -10.11 -4.27 7.28
C SER A 50 -10.59 -5.69 6.93
N ILE A 51 -9.66 -6.63 6.77
CA ILE A 51 -9.99 -8.04 6.49
C ILE A 51 -10.65 -8.69 7.71
N SER A 52 -10.11 -8.50 8.91
CA SER A 52 -10.68 -9.00 10.17
C SER A 52 -12.12 -8.48 10.35
N ALA A 53 -12.36 -7.18 10.12
CA ALA A 53 -13.70 -6.59 10.21
C ALA A 53 -14.70 -7.18 9.21
N LYS A 54 -14.26 -7.58 8.01
CA LYS A 54 -15.12 -8.17 6.98
C LYS A 54 -15.37 -9.67 7.16
N THR A 55 -14.40 -10.38 7.71
CA THR A 55 -14.42 -11.85 7.83
C THR A 55 -14.84 -12.33 9.20
N GLY A 56 -14.75 -11.48 10.23
CA GLY A 56 -14.95 -11.85 11.63
C GLY A 56 -13.78 -12.63 12.24
N CYS A 57 -12.70 -12.85 11.48
CA CYS A 57 -11.52 -13.57 11.97
C CYS A 57 -10.70 -12.70 12.93
N ASP A 58 -10.02 -13.35 13.87
CA ASP A 58 -9.10 -12.67 14.78
C ASP A 58 -7.98 -11.93 14.02
N ALA A 59 -7.63 -10.74 14.50
CA ALA A 59 -6.68 -9.87 13.84
C ALA A 59 -5.26 -10.47 13.80
N GLN A 60 -4.86 -11.26 14.81
CA GLN A 60 -3.57 -11.94 14.82
C GLN A 60 -3.53 -13.05 13.79
N THR A 61 -4.62 -13.83 13.68
CA THR A 61 -4.75 -14.86 12.65
C THR A 61 -4.69 -14.26 11.25
N VAL A 62 -5.41 -13.16 10.99
CA VAL A 62 -5.36 -12.47 9.70
C VAL A 62 -3.95 -11.96 9.39
N LEU A 63 -3.26 -11.40 10.38
CA LEU A 63 -1.88 -10.94 10.21
C LEU A 63 -0.96 -12.10 9.81
N ALA A 64 -1.04 -13.23 10.51
CA ALA A 64 -0.24 -14.42 10.20
C ALA A 64 -0.53 -14.96 8.79
N VAL A 65 -1.80 -14.96 8.36
CA VAL A 65 -2.20 -15.39 7.01
C VAL A 65 -1.63 -14.45 5.94
N VAL A 66 -1.73 -13.14 6.14
CA VAL A 66 -1.20 -12.14 5.20
C VAL A 66 0.33 -12.23 5.09
N GLU A 67 1.02 -12.42 6.23
CA GLU A 67 2.47 -12.62 6.24
C GLU A 67 2.87 -13.90 5.52
N SER A 68 2.19 -15.01 5.80
CA SER A 68 2.42 -16.29 5.14
C SER A 68 2.20 -16.18 3.62
N LEU A 69 1.14 -15.50 3.18
CA LEU A 69 0.89 -15.24 1.76
C LEU A 69 2.07 -14.50 1.10
N MET A 70 2.63 -13.49 1.76
CA MET A 70 3.78 -12.74 1.22
C MET A 70 5.03 -13.60 1.12
N VAL A 71 5.23 -14.54 2.05
CA VAL A 71 6.36 -15.48 2.04
C VAL A 71 6.19 -16.49 0.89
N GLU A 72 5.05 -17.16 0.82
CA GLU A 72 4.75 -18.16 -0.22
C GLU A 72 4.89 -17.59 -1.64
N VAL A 73 4.41 -16.35 -1.87
CA VAL A 73 4.58 -15.69 -3.17
C VAL A 73 6.05 -15.45 -3.50
N LYS A 74 6.88 -15.08 -2.53
CA LYS A 74 8.32 -14.88 -2.75
C LYS A 74 9.01 -16.21 -3.08
N GLU A 75 8.73 -17.25 -2.30
CA GLU A 75 9.34 -18.57 -2.47
C GLU A 75 8.94 -19.20 -3.81
N SER A 76 7.68 -19.09 -4.21
CA SER A 76 7.21 -19.52 -5.53
C SER A 76 7.99 -18.84 -6.66
N LEU A 77 8.14 -17.51 -6.60
CA LEU A 77 8.84 -16.76 -7.63
C LEU A 77 10.35 -17.03 -7.65
N GLU A 78 10.96 -17.32 -6.50
CA GLU A 78 12.36 -17.73 -6.42
C GLU A 78 12.60 -19.06 -7.15
N LYS A 79 11.65 -19.99 -7.06
CA LYS A 79 11.65 -21.27 -7.80
C LYS A 79 11.33 -21.12 -9.29
N GLY A 80 10.98 -19.92 -9.75
CA GLY A 80 10.54 -19.68 -11.14
C GLY A 80 9.06 -20.04 -11.38
N GLU A 81 8.31 -20.33 -10.32
CA GLU A 81 6.90 -20.69 -10.38
C GLU A 81 6.03 -19.44 -10.31
N ASN A 82 5.16 -19.25 -11.31
CA ASN A 82 4.26 -18.10 -11.38
C ASN A 82 3.03 -18.32 -10.50
N VAL A 83 2.60 -17.27 -9.79
CA VAL A 83 1.39 -17.29 -8.94
C VAL A 83 0.24 -16.59 -9.63
N TYR A 84 -0.91 -17.27 -9.73
CA TYR A 84 -2.10 -16.74 -10.39
C TYR A 84 -3.24 -16.53 -9.38
N LEU A 85 -3.63 -15.26 -9.18
CA LEU A 85 -4.76 -14.86 -8.33
C LEU A 85 -5.90 -14.36 -9.22
N ARG A 86 -6.90 -15.22 -9.49
CA ARG A 86 -8.06 -14.88 -10.34
C ARG A 86 -8.77 -13.63 -9.82
N GLY A 87 -9.18 -12.74 -10.72
CA GLY A 87 -9.81 -11.46 -10.40
C GLY A 87 -8.85 -10.37 -9.89
N PHE A 88 -7.67 -10.73 -9.40
CA PHE A 88 -6.68 -9.76 -8.90
C PHE A 88 -5.52 -9.55 -9.88
N GLY A 89 -4.81 -10.62 -10.23
CA GLY A 89 -3.66 -10.55 -11.13
C GLY A 89 -2.72 -11.74 -10.99
N SER A 90 -1.55 -11.62 -11.60
CA SER A 90 -0.53 -12.67 -11.60
C SER A 90 0.82 -12.10 -11.17
N PHE A 91 1.53 -12.84 -10.34
CA PHE A 91 2.94 -12.61 -10.08
C PHE A 91 3.73 -13.52 -11.00
N ILE A 92 4.59 -12.92 -11.82
CA ILE A 92 5.37 -13.64 -12.83
C ILE A 92 6.84 -13.29 -12.74
N VAL A 93 7.69 -14.25 -13.06
CA VAL A 93 9.12 -14.03 -13.26
C VAL A 93 9.35 -13.60 -14.70
N LYS A 94 9.94 -12.41 -14.90
CA LYS A 94 10.31 -11.91 -16.22
C LYS A 94 11.82 -11.92 -16.38
N GLN A 95 12.29 -12.54 -17.45
CA GLN A 95 13.69 -12.45 -17.84
C GLN A 95 13.96 -11.10 -18.51
N ARG A 96 14.98 -10.39 -18.04
CA ARG A 96 15.51 -9.19 -18.69
C ARG A 96 16.78 -9.58 -19.44
N ALA A 97 16.85 -9.19 -20.71
CA ALA A 97 18.05 -9.35 -21.52
C ALA A 97 19.18 -8.45 -21.00
N GLU A 98 20.41 -8.86 -21.30
CA GLU A 98 21.60 -8.05 -21.06
C GLU A 98 21.47 -6.70 -21.77
N LYS A 99 21.86 -5.64 -21.07
CA LYS A 99 21.86 -4.29 -21.64
C LYS A 99 23.02 -3.46 -21.14
N THR A 100 23.48 -2.58 -22.00
CA THR A 100 24.46 -1.56 -21.67
C THR A 100 23.77 -0.40 -20.94
N ALA A 101 24.11 -0.18 -19.67
CA ALA A 101 23.62 0.94 -18.87
C ALA A 101 24.73 1.98 -18.70
N ARG A 102 24.35 3.26 -18.57
CA ARG A 102 25.28 4.35 -18.26
C ARG A 102 25.12 4.77 -16.82
N ASN A 103 26.20 4.78 -16.06
CA ASN A 103 26.23 5.40 -14.75
C ASN A 103 26.33 6.92 -14.93
N ILE A 104 25.23 7.63 -14.68
CA ILE A 104 25.15 9.09 -14.86
C ILE A 104 26.14 9.81 -13.92
N SER A 105 26.35 9.31 -12.71
CA SER A 105 27.20 9.94 -11.71
C SER A 105 28.69 9.79 -12.02
N LYS A 106 29.11 8.66 -12.60
CA LYS A 106 30.53 8.36 -12.90
C LYS A 106 30.90 8.52 -14.37
N ASN A 107 29.92 8.81 -15.22
CA ASN A 107 30.06 8.87 -16.67
C ASN A 107 30.67 7.60 -17.30
N THR A 108 30.49 6.45 -16.66
CA THR A 108 31.01 5.15 -17.10
C THR A 108 29.91 4.28 -17.70
N THR A 109 30.28 3.43 -18.64
CA THR A 109 29.42 2.39 -19.21
C THR A 109 29.53 1.12 -18.38
N VAL A 110 28.39 0.54 -18.01
CA VAL A 110 28.29 -0.70 -17.22
C VAL A 110 27.39 -1.69 -17.95
N ILE A 111 27.85 -2.93 -18.11
CA ILE A 111 27.04 -4.01 -18.66
C ILE A 111 26.20 -4.59 -17.53
N VAL A 112 24.88 -4.60 -17.69
CA VAL A 112 23.96 -5.24 -16.75
C VAL A 112 23.60 -6.62 -17.33
N PRO A 113 24.05 -7.72 -16.70
CA PRO A 113 23.83 -9.06 -17.23
C PRO A 113 22.34 -9.41 -17.27
N ALA A 114 22.00 -10.42 -18.08
CA ALA A 114 20.65 -10.97 -18.11
C ALA A 114 20.26 -11.50 -16.72
N HIS A 115 19.10 -11.09 -16.23
CA HIS A 115 18.62 -11.46 -14.90
C HIS A 115 17.09 -11.54 -14.86
N ASN A 116 16.58 -12.27 -13.88
CA ASN A 116 15.16 -12.42 -13.64
C ASN A 116 14.66 -11.33 -12.68
N ILE A 117 13.48 -10.78 -12.96
CA ILE A 117 12.81 -9.83 -12.09
C ILE A 117 11.38 -10.29 -11.78
N PRO A 118 10.90 -10.14 -10.54
CA PRO A 118 9.49 -10.33 -10.24
C PRO A 118 8.68 -9.20 -10.86
N ALA A 119 7.52 -9.52 -11.43
CA ALA A 119 6.58 -8.54 -11.96
C ALA A 119 5.14 -8.93 -11.60
N PHE A 120 4.37 -7.96 -11.12
CA PHE A 120 2.93 -8.10 -10.96
C PHE A 120 2.20 -7.64 -12.23
N LYS A 121 1.32 -8.50 -12.76
CA LYS A 121 0.45 -8.21 -13.89
C LYS A 121 -1.00 -8.17 -13.37
N PRO A 122 -1.62 -6.99 -13.22
CA PRO A 122 -3.00 -6.89 -12.78
C PRO A 122 -3.95 -7.56 -13.79
N ALA A 123 -5.04 -8.15 -13.28
CA ALA A 123 -6.09 -8.71 -14.12
C ALA A 123 -6.77 -7.59 -14.93
N LYS A 124 -7.30 -7.92 -16.12
CA LYS A 124 -7.99 -6.94 -16.97
C LYS A 124 -9.13 -6.24 -16.23
N GLU A 125 -9.92 -7.01 -15.48
CA GLU A 125 -11.02 -6.50 -14.64
C GLU A 125 -10.52 -5.49 -13.60
N PHE A 126 -9.40 -5.78 -12.94
CA PHE A 126 -8.81 -4.88 -11.96
C PHE A 126 -8.30 -3.59 -12.61
N VAL A 127 -7.64 -3.68 -13.77
CA VAL A 127 -7.20 -2.50 -14.51
C VAL A 127 -8.39 -1.61 -14.88
N LYS A 128 -9.46 -2.19 -15.45
CA LYS A 128 -10.68 -1.45 -15.81
C LYS A 128 -11.29 -0.72 -14.61
N LEU A 129 -11.39 -1.40 -13.47
CA LEU A 129 -11.95 -0.82 -12.24
C LEU A 129 -11.15 0.41 -11.75
N VAL A 130 -9.82 0.37 -11.87
CA VAL A 130 -8.94 1.45 -11.37
C VAL A 130 -8.79 2.58 -12.40
N SER A 131 -8.60 2.25 -13.68
CA SER A 131 -8.38 3.25 -14.72
C SER A 131 -9.66 4.00 -15.11
N LYS A 132 -10.84 3.47 -14.74
CA LYS A 132 -12.16 4.02 -15.11
C LYS A 132 -12.31 4.24 -16.62
N LEU A 133 -11.56 3.48 -17.42
CA LEU A 133 -11.70 3.52 -18.86
C LEU A 133 -12.89 2.63 -19.22
N GLU A 134 -13.96 3.27 -19.67
CA GLU A 134 -15.01 2.62 -20.45
C GLU A 134 -14.42 2.29 -21.83
N ASP A 135 -14.73 1.11 -22.35
CA ASP A 135 -14.21 0.63 -23.65
C ASP A 135 -14.68 1.52 -24.82
#